data_AF-A0A2N1BZH7-F1
#
_entry.id   AF-A0A2N1BZH7-F1
#
_cell.length_a   1.000
_cell.length_b   1.000
_cell.length_c   1.000
_cell.angle_alpha   90.00
_cell.angle_beta   90.00
_cell.angle_gamma   90.00
#
_symmetry.space_group_name_H-M   'P 1'
#
loop_
_entity.id
_entity.type
_entity.pdbx_description
1 polymer ?
#
loop_
_entity_poly.entity_id
_entity_poly.type
_entity_poly.pdbx_seq_one_letter_code
_entity_poly.pdbx_strand_id
1 'polypeptide(L)'
;MITFCKDSLCSAMPFKKNNIRRIHNKRFSWLLALNLLIFSCLSYGQDTSEIQVNDDSKPVIKDGFEWQFLLDLSLVYDPQIIAGIEQNELSQYFMPGLLVDISYKGFFLQTNQRRSNALLGGTELGYQVIVEENWQLDLIAKAYMQGYDSDSLIEYGGGDDELLEGLRERDATIGIAVRYSHYLQDALFTLDFAYGSSSDDVNGDHVGGIIIDSFYSHLLPYKNWDIYLGTGLTYFSQDIVNHYIGVGSDEVTDIRPAYTANGGFRGQVELYVQHPLSASWSFQAGMTHSIFSNDVKKSPLVDTNQVTQVMLGVLYVF
;
A
#
# COMPACT_ATOMS: atom_id res chain seq x y z
N MET A 1 30.77 -25.51 -72.58
CA MET A 1 31.40 -24.30 -72.02
C MET A 1 30.63 -23.93 -70.77
N ILE A 2 31.17 -24.28 -69.60
CA ILE A 2 31.00 -23.69 -68.25
C ILE A 2 29.56 -23.64 -67.68
N THR A 3 29.12 -24.59 -66.82
CA THR A 3 29.13 -24.58 -65.32
C THR A 3 28.43 -23.33 -64.73
N PHE A 4 27.35 -23.38 -63.94
CA PHE A 4 27.26 -23.95 -62.60
C PHE A 4 25.82 -24.19 -62.14
N CYS A 5 25.66 -25.31 -61.43
CA CYS A 5 24.59 -25.69 -60.52
C CYS A 5 24.57 -24.80 -59.26
N LYS A 6 23.39 -24.60 -58.65
CA LYS A 6 23.29 -24.47 -57.19
C LYS A 6 21.95 -24.98 -56.67
N ASP A 7 21.98 -26.21 -56.18
CA ASP A 7 21.06 -26.78 -55.20
C ASP A 7 21.09 -25.98 -53.88
N SER A 8 19.96 -25.90 -53.18
CA SER A 8 19.81 -26.62 -51.90
C SER A 8 18.36 -26.58 -51.39
N LEU A 9 17.75 -27.76 -51.34
CA LEU A 9 16.77 -28.13 -50.32
C LEU A 9 17.37 -27.92 -48.93
N CYS A 10 16.60 -27.37 -47.99
CA CYS A 10 16.84 -27.62 -46.57
C CYS A 10 15.51 -27.60 -45.80
N SER A 11 15.09 -28.80 -45.38
CA SER A 11 14.11 -29.02 -44.33
C SER A 11 14.66 -28.49 -43.00
N ALA A 12 13.83 -27.84 -42.19
CA ALA A 12 14.13 -27.63 -40.78
C ALA A 12 12.86 -27.79 -39.92
N MET A 13 12.98 -28.70 -38.96
CA MET A 13 12.01 -29.14 -37.96
C MET A 13 11.53 -28.02 -37.02
N PRO A 14 10.37 -28.19 -36.36
CA PRO A 14 9.91 -27.28 -35.30
C PRO A 14 10.78 -27.44 -34.05
N PHE A 15 11.40 -26.35 -33.62
CA PHE A 15 12.16 -26.30 -32.36
C PHE A 15 11.19 -26.11 -31.18
N LYS A 16 11.03 -27.18 -30.40
CA LYS A 16 10.37 -27.22 -29.10
C LYS A 16 11.23 -26.43 -28.11
N LYS A 17 10.78 -25.23 -27.70
CA LYS A 17 11.48 -24.42 -26.68
C LYS A 17 11.27 -25.09 -25.31
N ASN A 18 12.27 -25.81 -24.85
CA ASN A 18 12.29 -26.45 -23.54
C ASN A 18 12.37 -25.40 -22.43
N ASN A 19 11.47 -25.51 -21.46
CA ASN A 19 11.51 -24.85 -20.16
C ASN A 19 12.85 -25.10 -19.45
N ILE A 20 13.70 -24.07 -19.38
CA ILE A 20 14.85 -24.04 -18.48
C ILE A 20 14.43 -23.23 -17.26
N ARG A 21 13.99 -23.93 -16.22
CA ARG A 21 13.93 -23.39 -14.85
C ARG A 21 15.32 -22.92 -14.46
N ARG A 22 15.54 -21.62 -14.48
CA ARG A 22 16.75 -21.00 -13.93
C ARG A 22 16.61 -21.03 -12.41
N ILE A 23 17.26 -22.00 -11.78
CA ILE A 23 17.41 -22.05 -10.33
C ILE A 23 18.28 -20.85 -9.95
N HIS A 24 17.64 -19.75 -9.53
CA HIS A 24 18.35 -18.59 -9.01
C HIS A 24 18.64 -18.84 -7.51
N ASN A 25 19.92 -18.72 -7.17
CA ASN A 25 20.47 -19.01 -5.85
C ASN A 25 19.85 -18.12 -4.76
N LYS A 26 19.07 -18.71 -3.84
CA LYS A 26 18.56 -18.09 -2.60
C LYS A 26 19.65 -17.83 -1.53
N ARG A 27 20.80 -17.25 -1.89
CA ARG A 27 21.89 -16.99 -0.91
C ARG A 27 22.47 -15.57 -0.93
N PHE A 28 21.87 -14.62 -1.66
CA PHE A 28 22.43 -13.28 -1.76
C PHE A 28 21.69 -12.17 -0.98
N SER A 29 20.58 -12.48 -0.30
CA SER A 29 19.74 -11.45 0.36
C SER A 29 19.83 -11.40 1.90
N TRP A 30 20.85 -12.02 2.51
CA TRP A 30 20.99 -12.08 3.99
C TRP A 30 22.29 -11.46 4.54
N LEU A 31 22.96 -10.60 3.77
CA LEU A 31 24.22 -9.97 4.19
C LEU A 31 24.22 -8.44 4.17
N LEU A 32 23.13 -7.78 3.75
CA LEU A 32 23.00 -6.31 3.84
C LEU A 32 22.42 -5.81 5.18
N ALA A 33 21.94 -6.72 6.05
CA ALA A 33 21.28 -6.37 7.31
C ALA A 33 22.22 -6.25 8.54
N LEU A 34 23.55 -6.32 8.36
CA LEU A 34 24.49 -6.43 9.50
C LEU A 34 25.61 -5.37 9.55
N ASN A 35 25.52 -4.23 8.84
CA ASN A 35 26.61 -3.23 8.83
C ASN A 35 26.17 -1.76 9.03
N LEU A 36 25.09 -1.50 9.77
CA LEU A 36 24.72 -0.13 10.19
C LEU A 36 24.53 0.02 11.71
N LEU A 37 25.25 -0.80 12.49
CA LEU A 37 25.48 -0.56 13.92
C LEU A 37 26.90 -0.04 14.07
N ILE A 38 27.04 1.28 14.22
CA ILE A 38 28.04 2.06 14.99
C ILE A 38 28.10 3.46 14.35
N PHE A 39 27.21 4.34 14.79
CA PHE A 39 27.50 5.77 14.89
C PHE A 39 26.72 6.30 16.10
N SER A 40 27.28 6.09 17.29
CA SER A 40 26.85 6.78 18.50
C SER A 40 27.48 8.17 18.51
N CYS A 41 26.73 9.19 18.13
CA CYS A 41 27.05 10.55 18.53
C CYS A 41 26.38 10.84 19.87
N LEU A 42 27.22 11.06 20.87
CA LEU A 42 26.87 11.69 22.13
C LEU A 42 26.47 13.14 21.84
N SER A 43 25.21 13.51 22.07
CA SER A 43 24.80 14.91 22.22
C SER A 43 24.02 15.06 23.52
N TYR A 44 24.71 15.68 24.48
CA TYR A 44 24.16 16.23 25.71
C TYR A 44 23.25 17.42 25.34
N GLY A 45 22.05 17.45 25.90
CA GLY A 45 21.14 18.60 25.85
C GLY A 45 20.12 18.49 26.98
N GLN A 46 20.45 19.11 28.12
CA GLN A 46 19.47 19.45 29.15
C GLN A 46 18.68 20.67 28.64
N ASP A 47 17.36 20.61 28.64
CA ASP A 47 16.55 21.41 29.57
C ASP A 47 15.05 21.12 29.43
N THR A 48 14.46 20.80 30.59
CA THR A 48 13.06 20.97 31.01
C THR A 48 11.97 20.95 29.95
N SER A 49 11.42 19.78 29.67
CA SER A 49 9.99 19.65 29.37
C SER A 49 9.29 19.17 30.63
N GLU A 50 8.34 19.97 31.12
CA GLU A 50 7.30 19.49 32.02
C GLU A 50 6.75 18.18 31.45
N ILE A 51 6.48 17.21 32.33
CA ILE A 51 5.85 15.95 31.96
C ILE A 51 4.47 16.30 31.39
N GLN A 52 4.38 16.51 30.08
CA GLN A 52 3.13 16.34 29.36
C GLN A 52 2.83 14.85 29.51
N VAL A 53 1.84 14.55 30.35
CA VAL A 53 1.14 13.28 30.30
C VAL A 53 0.59 13.22 28.88
N ASN A 54 1.26 12.47 28.01
CA ASN A 54 0.72 12.15 26.70
C ASN A 54 -0.50 11.28 26.99
N ASP A 55 -1.68 11.89 27.02
CA ASP A 55 -2.93 11.16 27.24
C ASP A 55 -3.34 10.57 25.89
N ASP A 56 -2.53 9.62 25.40
CA ASP A 56 -2.75 8.85 24.16
C ASP A 56 -4.10 8.08 24.16
N SER A 57 -4.81 8.14 25.29
CA SER A 57 -6.12 7.54 25.53
C SER A 57 -7.32 8.43 25.16
N LYS A 58 -7.08 9.64 24.63
CA LYS A 58 -8.16 10.59 24.29
C LYS A 58 -8.06 11.12 22.86
N PRO A 59 -9.20 11.42 22.21
CA PRO A 59 -9.18 12.08 20.92
C PRO A 59 -8.65 13.51 21.00
N VAL A 60 -7.96 13.96 19.96
CA VAL A 60 -7.46 15.33 19.83
C VAL A 60 -8.56 16.21 19.21
N ILE A 61 -8.98 17.27 19.89
CA ILE A 61 -10.00 18.21 19.40
C ILE A 61 -9.38 19.14 18.35
N LYS A 62 -9.94 19.16 17.14
CA LYS A 62 -9.40 19.88 15.98
C LYS A 62 -9.98 21.29 15.80
N ASP A 63 -10.11 22.06 16.88
CA ASP A 63 -10.73 23.40 16.85
C ASP A 63 -9.79 24.51 16.35
N GLY A 64 -8.53 24.45 16.77
CA GLY A 64 -7.48 25.39 16.36
C GLY A 64 -7.07 25.21 14.90
N PHE A 65 -6.46 26.26 14.32
CA PHE A 65 -5.72 26.10 13.08
C PHE A 65 -4.37 25.49 13.40
N GLU A 66 -4.20 24.22 13.07
CA GLU A 66 -2.96 23.46 13.28
C GLU A 66 -2.50 22.90 11.93
N TRP A 67 -1.19 22.86 11.74
CA TRP A 67 -0.60 22.29 10.53
C TRP A 67 0.78 21.70 10.80
N GLN A 68 1.09 20.63 10.08
CA GLN A 68 2.39 19.98 10.06
C GLN A 68 2.64 19.40 8.67
N PHE A 69 3.88 19.56 8.20
CA PHE A 69 4.37 18.92 7.00
C PHE A 69 5.55 18.03 7.37
N LEU A 70 5.61 16.83 6.79
CA LEU A 70 6.77 15.98 6.88
C LEU A 70 7.19 15.52 5.50
N LEU A 71 8.49 15.52 5.25
CA LEU A 71 9.07 14.89 4.07
C LEU A 71 9.44 13.46 4.43
N ASP A 72 8.87 12.49 3.73
CA ASP A 72 9.21 11.07 3.80
C ASP A 72 10.21 10.73 2.70
N LEU A 73 11.35 10.16 3.08
CA LEU A 73 12.34 9.60 2.16
C LEU A 73 12.53 8.13 2.50
N SER A 74 11.78 7.27 1.81
CA SER A 74 11.74 5.83 2.08
C SER A 74 12.12 4.96 0.89
N LEU A 75 12.69 3.80 1.20
CA LEU A 75 12.75 2.65 0.31
C LEU A 75 11.62 1.69 0.71
N VAL A 76 10.81 1.28 -0.25
CA VAL A 76 9.64 0.43 -0.05
C VAL A 76 9.70 -0.76 -0.99
N TYR A 77 9.70 -1.95 -0.42
CA TYR A 77 9.36 -3.17 -1.13
C TYR A 77 7.85 -3.38 -1.02
N ASP A 78 7.14 -3.27 -2.14
CA ASP A 78 5.68 -3.30 -2.25
C ASP A 78 5.22 -4.30 -3.31
N PRO A 79 5.31 -5.62 -3.03
CA PRO A 79 4.87 -6.63 -3.96
C PRO A 79 3.34 -6.54 -4.15
N GLN A 80 2.91 -6.54 -5.41
CA GLN A 80 1.50 -6.56 -5.79
C GLN A 80 0.96 -8.00 -5.82
N ILE A 81 -0.35 -8.16 -5.64
CA ILE A 81 -1.02 -9.46 -5.88
C ILE A 81 -1.25 -9.74 -7.37
N ILE A 82 -1.14 -8.70 -8.21
CA ILE A 82 -1.30 -8.83 -9.65
C ILE A 82 -0.04 -9.49 -10.18
N ALA A 83 -0.23 -10.60 -10.90
CA ALA A 83 0.83 -11.39 -11.47
C ALA A 83 1.64 -10.57 -12.48
N GLY A 84 2.93 -10.89 -12.58
CA GLY A 84 3.83 -10.27 -13.55
C GLY A 84 4.37 -8.90 -13.16
N ILE A 85 4.04 -8.34 -11.99
CA ILE A 85 4.62 -7.08 -11.51
C ILE A 85 5.79 -7.37 -10.56
N GLU A 86 7.01 -7.00 -10.95
CA GLU A 86 8.21 -7.19 -10.13
C GLU A 86 9.04 -5.91 -9.97
N GLN A 87 9.36 -5.54 -8.72
CA GLN A 87 10.31 -4.47 -8.42
C GLN A 87 11.76 -4.96 -8.62
N ASN A 88 12.38 -4.58 -9.73
CA ASN A 88 13.73 -4.98 -10.14
C ASN A 88 14.74 -3.83 -10.16
N GLU A 89 14.28 -2.59 -10.26
CA GLU A 89 15.14 -1.39 -10.32
C GLU A 89 15.08 -0.59 -9.02
N LEU A 90 16.20 0.01 -8.60
CA LEU A 90 16.27 0.81 -7.37
C LEU A 90 15.25 1.97 -7.34
N SER A 91 14.98 2.58 -8.49
CA SER A 91 13.97 3.62 -8.69
C SER A 91 12.58 3.17 -8.25
N GLN A 92 12.23 1.91 -8.44
CA GLN A 92 10.93 1.33 -8.07
C GLN A 92 10.78 1.12 -6.56
N TYR A 93 11.90 1.10 -5.82
CA TYR A 93 11.88 1.02 -4.35
C TYR A 93 11.84 2.41 -3.72
N PHE A 94 12.40 3.43 -4.36
CA PHE A 94 12.47 4.76 -3.78
C PHE A 94 11.14 5.48 -3.88
N MET A 95 10.49 5.70 -2.73
CA MET A 95 9.17 6.30 -2.62
C MET A 95 9.24 7.54 -1.72
N PRO A 96 9.54 8.72 -2.28
CA PRO A 96 9.47 9.97 -1.54
C PRO A 96 8.02 10.34 -1.28
N GLY A 97 7.75 10.96 -0.14
CA GLY A 97 6.42 11.39 0.23
C GLY A 97 6.38 12.76 0.90
N LEU A 98 5.24 13.44 0.77
CA LEU A 98 4.88 14.62 1.54
C LEU A 98 3.67 14.26 2.39
N LEU A 99 3.87 14.19 3.70
CA LEU A 99 2.83 13.94 4.68
C LEU A 99 2.29 15.28 5.16
N VAL A 100 0.97 15.40 5.21
CA VAL A 100 0.28 16.64 5.54
C VAL A 100 -0.73 16.36 6.63
N ASP A 101 -0.61 17.10 7.73
CA ASP A 101 -1.63 17.17 8.77
C ASP A 101 -2.05 18.62 8.90
N ILE A 102 -3.31 18.93 8.57
CA ILE A 102 -3.90 20.27 8.69
C ILE A 102 -5.25 20.11 9.35
N SER A 103 -5.58 20.98 10.30
CA SER A 103 -6.90 21.00 10.91
C SER A 103 -7.40 22.38 11.27
N TYR A 104 -8.72 22.54 11.25
CA TYR A 104 -9.40 23.78 11.63
C TYR A 104 -10.90 23.57 11.84
N LYS A 105 -11.43 23.98 13.00
CA LYS A 105 -12.87 23.93 13.32
C LYS A 105 -13.52 22.57 13.05
N GLY A 106 -12.86 21.50 13.46
CA GLY A 106 -13.29 20.12 13.27
C GLY A 106 -12.93 19.51 11.91
N PHE A 107 -12.63 20.33 10.89
CA PHE A 107 -12.14 19.82 9.61
C PHE A 107 -10.68 19.40 9.72
N PHE A 108 -10.31 18.37 8.97
CA PHE A 108 -8.94 17.93 8.88
C PHE A 108 -8.58 17.32 7.53
N LEU A 109 -7.31 17.49 7.16
CA LEU A 109 -6.62 16.76 6.12
C LEU A 109 -5.44 16.07 6.79
N GLN A 110 -5.33 14.76 6.68
CA GLN A 110 -4.33 13.98 7.40
C GLN A 110 -3.74 12.92 6.48
N THR A 111 -2.42 12.72 6.56
CA THR A 111 -1.75 11.62 5.87
C THR A 111 -1.30 10.57 6.89
N ASN A 112 -1.59 9.30 6.65
CA ASN A 112 -1.11 8.23 7.51
C ASN A 112 0.42 8.09 7.41
N GLN A 113 1.11 8.57 8.43
CA GLN A 113 2.58 8.56 8.50
C GLN A 113 3.19 7.14 8.50
N ARG A 114 2.39 6.11 8.80
CA ARG A 114 2.80 4.70 8.78
C ARG A 114 2.68 4.05 7.39
N ARG A 115 2.40 4.85 6.37
CA ARG A 115 2.32 4.45 4.97
C ARG A 115 3.20 5.39 4.15
N SER A 116 4.20 4.83 3.47
CA SER A 116 4.91 5.55 2.42
C SER A 116 4.06 5.50 1.16
N ASN A 117 3.13 6.45 1.00
CA ASN A 117 2.60 6.82 -0.31
C ASN A 117 1.92 8.19 -0.26
N ALA A 118 2.41 9.15 -1.06
CA ALA A 118 2.03 10.57 -0.96
C ALA A 118 1.16 11.11 -2.09
N LEU A 119 0.67 10.27 -3.01
CA LEU A 119 -0.41 10.67 -3.90
C LEU A 119 -1.56 9.68 -3.81
N LEU A 120 -2.70 10.21 -3.37
CA LEU A 120 -4.04 9.61 -3.28
C LEU A 120 -4.25 8.47 -2.27
N GLY A 121 -3.25 7.64 -1.94
CA GLY A 121 -3.47 6.44 -1.09
C GLY A 121 -3.40 6.60 0.43
N GLY A 122 -2.71 7.62 0.93
CA GLY A 122 -2.49 7.81 2.37
C GLY A 122 -3.23 8.99 2.99
N THR A 123 -3.81 9.89 2.17
CA THR A 123 -4.40 11.15 2.64
C THR A 123 -5.91 11.03 2.77
N GLU A 124 -6.42 11.47 3.92
CA GLU A 124 -7.84 11.51 4.25
C GLU A 124 -8.29 12.93 4.56
N LEU A 125 -9.44 13.30 4.02
CA LEU A 125 -10.19 14.51 4.38
C LEU A 125 -11.28 14.11 5.35
N GLY A 126 -11.48 14.86 6.43
CA GLY A 126 -12.53 14.54 7.38
C GLY A 126 -13.06 15.71 8.18
N TYR A 127 -14.11 15.43 8.94
CA TYR A 127 -14.76 16.33 9.87
C TYR A 127 -15.15 15.59 11.15
N GLN A 128 -14.74 16.12 12.30
CA GLN A 128 -15.14 15.61 13.62
C GLN A 128 -16.60 15.94 13.89
N VAL A 129 -17.45 14.92 13.94
CA VAL A 129 -18.90 15.07 14.17
C VAL A 129 -19.19 15.06 15.67
N ILE A 130 -18.62 14.09 16.38
CA ILE A 130 -18.77 13.92 17.84
C ILE A 130 -17.41 13.57 18.41
N VAL A 131 -16.98 14.26 19.45
CA VAL A 131 -15.74 13.99 20.18
C VAL A 131 -16.09 13.85 21.66
N GLU A 132 -15.84 12.68 22.22
CA GLU A 132 -16.06 12.36 23.64
C GLU A 132 -14.73 11.97 24.31
N GLU A 133 -14.76 11.65 25.60
CA GLU A 133 -13.54 11.41 26.38
C GLU A 133 -12.64 10.31 25.80
N ASN A 134 -13.20 9.20 25.30
CA ASN A 134 -12.44 8.04 24.81
C ASN A 134 -12.95 7.49 23.47
N TRP A 135 -13.81 8.23 22.78
CA TRP A 135 -14.24 7.85 21.43
C TRP A 135 -14.63 9.07 20.62
N GLN A 136 -14.62 8.93 19.30
CA GLN A 136 -15.13 9.95 18.39
C GLN A 136 -15.84 9.31 17.18
N LEU A 137 -16.65 10.13 16.51
CA LEU A 137 -17.23 9.85 15.21
C LEU A 137 -16.81 10.92 14.22
N ASP A 138 -16.27 10.48 13.09
CA ASP A 138 -15.83 11.34 12.00
C ASP A 138 -16.60 11.01 10.72
N LEU A 139 -16.85 12.03 9.90
CA LEU A 139 -17.17 11.84 8.50
C LEU A 139 -15.88 12.03 7.71
N ILE A 140 -15.45 11.02 6.94
CA ILE A 140 -14.19 11.03 6.21
C ILE A 140 -14.37 10.69 4.73
N ALA A 141 -13.42 11.12 3.91
CA ALA A 141 -13.24 10.71 2.53
C ALA A 141 -11.77 10.33 2.30
N LYS A 142 -11.54 9.13 1.75
CA LYS A 142 -10.19 8.63 1.43
C LYS A 142 -10.22 7.64 0.27
N ALA A 143 -9.08 7.40 -0.37
CA ALA A 143 -8.94 6.26 -1.28
C ALA A 143 -8.81 4.96 -0.48
N TYR A 144 -9.61 3.95 -0.83
CA TYR A 144 -9.57 2.63 -0.20
C TYR A 144 -8.77 1.62 -1.04
N MET A 145 -8.73 1.82 -2.35
CA MET A 145 -7.95 1.02 -3.29
C MET A 145 -7.28 1.94 -4.30
N GLN A 146 -6.00 1.69 -4.58
CA GLN A 146 -5.27 2.39 -5.62
C GLN A 146 -5.66 1.85 -6.99
N GLY A 147 -5.75 2.75 -7.96
CA GLY A 147 -5.87 2.40 -9.36
C GLY A 147 -4.57 1.86 -9.93
N TYR A 148 -4.64 1.29 -11.12
CA TYR A 148 -3.47 0.93 -11.90
C TYR A 148 -3.75 1.05 -13.40
N ASP A 149 -2.73 1.45 -14.14
CA ASP A 149 -2.73 1.51 -15.59
C ASP A 149 -1.75 0.46 -16.13
N SER A 150 -2.20 -0.36 -17.08
CA SER A 150 -1.42 -1.50 -17.57
C SER A 150 -0.17 -1.06 -18.34
N ASP A 151 -0.29 -0.03 -19.18
CA ASP A 151 0.81 0.53 -19.95
C ASP A 151 1.89 1.09 -19.00
N SER A 152 1.49 1.85 -17.97
CA SER A 152 2.39 2.36 -16.94
C SER A 152 3.05 1.26 -16.12
N LEU A 153 2.33 0.17 -15.81
CA LEU A 153 2.89 -0.98 -15.11
C LEU A 153 3.94 -1.71 -15.95
N ILE A 154 3.72 -1.85 -17.27
CA ILE A 154 4.69 -2.45 -18.19
C ILE A 154 5.91 -1.54 -18.34
N GLU A 155 5.72 -0.23 -18.55
CA GLU A 155 6.81 0.70 -18.83
C GLU A 155 7.67 1.00 -17.59
N TYR A 156 7.05 1.18 -16.42
CA TYR A 156 7.73 1.65 -15.21
C TYR A 156 7.61 0.69 -14.01
N GLY A 157 6.55 -0.12 -13.96
CA GLY A 157 6.22 -0.99 -12.82
C GLY A 157 6.88 -2.38 -12.84
N GLY A 158 7.59 -2.73 -13.91
CA GLY A 158 8.17 -4.07 -14.08
C GLY A 158 7.11 -5.13 -14.40
N GLY A 159 6.02 -4.72 -15.04
CA GLY A 159 4.91 -5.56 -15.48
C GLY A 159 5.26 -6.46 -16.67
N ASP A 160 4.74 -7.68 -16.66
CA ASP A 160 4.82 -8.63 -17.77
C ASP A 160 3.87 -8.22 -18.91
N ASP A 161 4.45 -7.86 -20.04
CA ASP A 161 3.76 -7.45 -21.27
C ASP A 161 2.74 -8.51 -21.72
N GLU A 162 3.10 -9.80 -21.69
CA GLU A 162 2.21 -10.87 -22.17
C GLU A 162 0.91 -10.93 -21.38
N LEU A 163 0.99 -10.66 -20.07
CA LEU A 163 -0.14 -10.73 -19.15
C LEU A 163 -0.93 -9.43 -19.05
N LEU A 164 -0.27 -8.27 -19.11
CA LEU A 164 -0.87 -6.97 -18.81
C LEU A 164 -1.32 -6.21 -20.07
N GLU A 165 -0.75 -6.49 -21.24
CA GLU A 165 -1.11 -5.80 -22.47
C GLU A 165 -2.62 -5.93 -22.76
N GLY A 166 -3.25 -4.82 -23.16
CA GLY A 166 -4.68 -4.75 -23.43
C GLY A 166 -5.60 -4.86 -22.21
N LEU A 167 -5.06 -4.88 -20.99
CA LEU A 167 -5.86 -4.73 -19.77
C LEU A 167 -6.26 -3.25 -19.62
N ARG A 168 -7.53 -2.96 -19.37
CA ARG A 168 -7.99 -1.57 -19.23
C ARG A 168 -7.53 -0.99 -17.90
N GLU A 169 -7.23 0.30 -17.92
CA GLU A 169 -6.98 1.11 -16.72
C GLU A 169 -8.06 0.90 -15.65
N ARG A 170 -7.61 0.77 -14.40
CA ARG A 170 -8.47 0.67 -13.22
C ARG A 170 -8.31 1.94 -12.42
N ASP A 171 -9.38 2.70 -12.30
CA ASP A 171 -9.37 3.89 -11.44
C ASP A 171 -9.31 3.55 -9.95
N ALA A 172 -8.86 4.52 -9.15
CA ALA A 172 -8.84 4.42 -7.70
C ALA A 172 -10.26 4.44 -7.12
N THR A 173 -10.50 3.61 -6.09
CA THR A 173 -11.78 3.60 -5.37
C THR A 173 -11.70 4.61 -4.24
N ILE A 174 -12.44 5.71 -4.38
CA ILE A 174 -12.59 6.74 -3.36
C ILE A 174 -13.89 6.47 -2.59
N GLY A 175 -13.84 6.53 -1.27
CA GLY A 175 -15.01 6.28 -0.43
C GLY A 175 -15.25 7.37 0.58
N ILE A 176 -16.54 7.62 0.85
CA ILE A 176 -17.01 8.43 1.98
C ILE A 176 -17.39 7.46 3.09
N ALA A 177 -16.94 7.71 4.31
CA ALA A 177 -17.18 6.83 5.44
C ALA A 177 -17.57 7.58 6.70
N VAL A 178 -18.37 6.91 7.53
CA VAL A 178 -18.46 7.23 8.95
C VAL A 178 -17.41 6.37 9.65
N ARG A 179 -16.45 7.03 10.32
CA ARG A 179 -15.43 6.38 11.13
C ARG A 179 -15.81 6.47 12.60
N TYR A 180 -15.87 5.32 13.26
CA TYR A 180 -15.85 5.22 14.71
C TYR A 180 -14.42 4.97 15.19
N SER A 181 -13.95 5.79 16.12
CA SER A 181 -12.62 5.66 16.71
C SER A 181 -12.76 5.52 18.23
N HIS A 182 -12.16 4.50 18.81
CA HIS A 182 -12.13 4.26 20.25
C HIS A 182 -10.68 4.25 20.75
N TYR A 183 -10.40 5.15 21.69
CA TYR A 183 -9.09 5.34 22.29
C TYR A 183 -9.03 4.56 23.59
N LEU A 184 -8.01 3.71 23.68
CA LEU A 184 -7.62 2.99 24.87
C LEU A 184 -6.23 3.51 25.27
N GLN A 185 -5.80 3.22 26.50
CA GLN A 185 -4.57 3.77 27.08
C GLN A 185 -3.40 3.88 26.09
N ASP A 186 -2.98 2.75 25.52
CA ASP A 186 -1.90 2.68 24.55
C ASP A 186 -2.39 2.07 23.23
N ALA A 187 -3.67 2.25 22.88
CA ALA A 187 -4.20 1.66 21.65
C ALA A 187 -5.36 2.44 21.04
N LEU A 188 -5.51 2.31 19.73
CA LEU A 188 -6.61 2.87 18.96
C LEU A 188 -7.31 1.76 18.20
N PHE A 189 -8.63 1.70 18.31
CA PHE A 189 -9.49 0.92 17.43
C PHE A 189 -10.27 1.85 16.50
N THR A 190 -10.25 1.59 15.21
CA THR A 190 -11.06 2.30 14.21
C THR A 190 -11.96 1.34 13.45
N LEU A 191 -13.15 1.81 13.11
CA LEU A 191 -14.10 1.13 12.24
C LEU A 191 -14.69 2.14 11.25
N ASP A 192 -14.40 1.94 9.96
CA ASP A 192 -14.96 2.72 8.87
C ASP A 192 -16.11 1.92 8.24
N PHE A 193 -17.29 2.55 8.16
CA PHE A 193 -18.38 2.08 7.30
C PHE A 193 -18.47 3.03 6.10
N ALA A 194 -18.02 2.55 4.94
CA ALA A 194 -17.86 3.37 3.75
C ALA A 194 -18.69 2.89 2.58
N TYR A 195 -19.09 3.85 1.74
CA TYR A 195 -19.49 3.57 0.37
C TYR A 195 -18.37 4.07 -0.54
N GLY A 196 -17.73 3.13 -1.24
CA GLY A 196 -16.68 3.40 -2.21
C GLY A 196 -17.26 3.44 -3.63
N SER A 197 -16.70 4.31 -4.46
CA SER A 197 -16.97 4.38 -5.88
C SER A 197 -15.68 4.53 -6.67
N SER A 198 -15.66 3.93 -7.86
CA SER A 198 -14.64 4.11 -8.88
C SER A 198 -15.28 4.69 -10.15
N SER A 199 -14.56 4.72 -11.26
CA SER A 199 -15.13 5.02 -12.58
C SER A 199 -16.02 3.88 -13.10
N ASP A 200 -16.46 4.01 -14.35
CA ASP A 200 -17.33 3.04 -14.99
C ASP A 200 -16.56 1.74 -15.37
N ASP A 201 -17.28 0.61 -15.37
CA ASP A 201 -16.78 -0.71 -15.75
C ASP A 201 -16.78 -0.94 -17.28
N VAL A 202 -16.47 -2.16 -17.71
CA VAL A 202 -16.45 -2.57 -19.13
C VAL A 202 -17.80 -2.46 -19.84
N ASN A 203 -18.91 -2.44 -19.10
CA ASN A 203 -20.26 -2.28 -19.64
C ASN A 203 -20.72 -0.81 -19.61
N GLY A 204 -19.89 0.11 -19.09
CA GLY A 204 -20.28 1.48 -18.81
C GLY A 204 -21.12 1.62 -17.54
N ASP A 205 -21.16 0.60 -16.68
CA ASP A 205 -21.87 0.62 -15.42
C ASP A 205 -20.96 1.18 -14.31
N HIS A 206 -21.51 2.06 -13.47
CA HIS A 206 -20.77 2.68 -12.39
C HIS A 206 -20.34 1.64 -11.34
N VAL A 207 -19.04 1.57 -11.04
CA VAL A 207 -18.51 0.69 -10.00
C VAL A 207 -18.67 1.34 -8.63
N GLY A 208 -19.44 0.69 -7.76
CA GLY A 208 -19.54 1.14 -6.36
C GLY A 208 -19.95 0.03 -5.41
N GLY A 209 -19.77 0.29 -4.11
CA GLY A 209 -20.30 -0.59 -3.08
C GLY A 209 -19.72 -0.37 -1.69
N ILE A 210 -20.09 -1.28 -0.79
CA ILE A 210 -19.79 -1.15 0.63
C ILE A 210 -18.37 -1.61 0.91
N ILE A 211 -17.65 -0.83 1.72
CA ILE A 211 -16.36 -1.19 2.30
C ILE A 211 -16.51 -1.07 3.83
N ILE A 212 -16.06 -2.10 4.55
CA ILE A 212 -16.02 -2.09 6.01
C ILE A 212 -14.57 -2.31 6.41
N ASP A 213 -13.93 -1.30 6.99
CA ASP A 213 -12.50 -1.34 7.33
C ASP A 213 -12.33 -1.21 8.85
N SER A 214 -11.76 -2.24 9.48
CA SER A 214 -11.48 -2.23 10.90
C SER A 214 -9.98 -2.34 11.14
N PHE A 215 -9.46 -1.56 12.08
CA PHE A 215 -8.05 -1.56 12.42
C PHE A 215 -7.86 -1.35 13.93
N TYR A 216 -6.96 -2.13 14.51
CA TYR A 216 -6.52 -1.99 15.89
C TYR A 216 -5.01 -1.75 15.89
N SER A 217 -4.56 -0.73 16.61
CA SER A 217 -3.18 -0.31 16.69
C SER A 217 -2.78 -0.13 18.14
N HIS A 218 -1.79 -0.89 18.61
CA HIS A 218 -1.23 -0.76 19.96
C HIS A 218 0.16 -0.12 19.90
N LEU A 219 0.38 0.92 20.71
CA LEU A 219 1.67 1.58 20.89
C LEU A 219 2.41 0.95 22.07
N LEU A 220 3.64 0.52 21.83
CA LEU A 220 4.58 0.06 22.85
C LEU A 220 5.77 1.03 22.88
N PRO A 221 5.77 2.02 23.78
CA PRO A 221 6.91 2.92 23.93
C PRO A 221 8.06 2.17 24.62
N TYR A 222 9.24 2.17 24.01
CA TYR A 222 10.44 1.56 24.58
C TYR A 222 11.67 2.47 24.41
N LYS A 223 12.03 3.18 25.49
CA LYS A 223 13.05 4.24 25.46
C LYS A 223 12.64 5.32 24.45
N ASN A 224 13.45 5.54 23.42
CA ASN A 224 13.17 6.49 22.33
C ASN A 224 12.60 5.75 21.10
N TRP A 225 12.03 4.56 21.27
CA TRP A 225 11.38 3.83 20.18
C TRP A 225 9.88 3.83 20.39
N ASP A 226 9.16 4.27 19.37
CA ASP A 226 7.71 4.09 19.29
C ASP A 226 7.45 2.87 18.41
N ILE A 227 6.93 1.80 19.01
CA ILE A 227 6.68 0.53 18.34
C ILE A 227 5.18 0.34 18.23
N TYR A 228 4.65 0.32 17.01
CA TYR A 228 3.23 0.13 16.73
C TYR A 228 3.00 -1.31 16.26
N LEU A 229 2.06 -1.99 16.92
CA LEU A 229 1.57 -3.31 16.57
C LEU A 229 0.14 -3.17 16.07
N GLY A 230 -0.07 -3.42 14.78
CA GLY A 230 -1.35 -3.25 14.12
C GLY A 230 -1.95 -4.57 13.65
N THR A 231 -3.28 -4.64 13.65
CA THR A 231 -4.03 -5.69 12.95
C THR A 231 -5.30 -5.10 12.38
N GLY A 232 -5.73 -5.58 11.21
CA GLY A 232 -6.95 -5.10 10.58
C GLY A 232 -7.68 -6.17 9.79
N LEU A 233 -8.95 -5.90 9.54
CA LEU A 233 -9.81 -6.69 8.69
C LEU A 233 -10.67 -5.74 7.86
N THR A 234 -10.56 -5.86 6.55
CA THR A 234 -11.33 -5.08 5.59
C THR A 234 -12.22 -6.00 4.76
N TYR A 235 -13.49 -5.64 4.59
CA TYR A 235 -14.40 -6.25 3.63
C TYR A 235 -14.62 -5.32 2.44
N PHE A 236 -14.67 -5.89 1.24
CA PHE A 236 -14.97 -5.20 -0.02
C PHE A 236 -16.14 -5.88 -0.74
N SER A 237 -17.09 -5.09 -1.23
CA SER A 237 -18.18 -5.58 -2.08
C SER A 237 -17.67 -6.18 -3.39
N GLN A 238 -18.52 -7.01 -3.99
CA GLN A 238 -18.20 -7.71 -5.24
C GLN A 238 -17.78 -6.76 -6.36
N ASP A 239 -18.55 -5.70 -6.61
CA ASP A 239 -18.29 -4.82 -7.75
C ASP A 239 -16.93 -4.12 -7.63
N ILE A 240 -16.55 -3.73 -6.41
CA ILE A 240 -15.22 -3.16 -6.12
C ILE A 240 -14.13 -4.19 -6.41
N VAL A 241 -14.23 -5.41 -5.87
CA VAL A 241 -13.21 -6.45 -6.10
C VAL A 241 -13.14 -6.81 -7.59
N ASN A 242 -14.30 -6.95 -8.25
CA ASN A 242 -14.40 -7.30 -9.66
C ASN A 242 -13.79 -6.23 -10.57
N HIS A 243 -13.89 -4.94 -10.23
CA HIS A 243 -13.21 -3.88 -10.96
C HIS A 243 -11.70 -4.08 -11.00
N TYR A 244 -11.07 -4.51 -9.90
CA TYR A 244 -9.60 -4.63 -9.86
C TYR A 244 -9.04 -5.95 -10.40
N ILE A 245 -9.76 -7.06 -10.24
CA ILE A 245 -9.23 -8.39 -10.59
C ILE A 245 -10.17 -9.19 -11.52
N GLY A 246 -11.24 -8.58 -12.01
CA GLY A 246 -12.07 -9.14 -13.07
C GLY A 246 -11.42 -8.99 -14.44
N VAL A 247 -11.84 -9.85 -15.37
CA VAL A 247 -11.43 -9.82 -16.78
C VAL A 247 -12.68 -9.75 -17.64
N GLY A 248 -12.89 -8.60 -18.28
CA GLY A 248 -13.98 -8.36 -19.22
C GLY A 248 -13.80 -9.11 -20.54
N SER A 249 -14.87 -9.22 -21.35
CA SER A 249 -14.84 -9.95 -22.63
C SER A 249 -13.86 -9.37 -23.66
N ASP A 250 -13.63 -8.07 -23.58
CA ASP A 250 -12.69 -7.28 -24.39
C ASP A 250 -11.23 -7.41 -23.93
N GLU A 251 -11.02 -7.90 -22.71
CA GLU A 251 -9.70 -8.11 -22.11
C GLU A 251 -9.23 -9.58 -22.23
N VAL A 252 -10.07 -10.47 -22.77
CA VAL A 252 -9.77 -11.91 -22.83
C VAL A 252 -8.65 -12.22 -23.81
N THR A 253 -7.70 -13.03 -23.35
CA THR A 253 -6.67 -13.66 -24.20
C THR A 253 -6.58 -15.15 -23.91
N ASP A 254 -5.76 -15.89 -24.67
CA ASP A 254 -5.53 -17.33 -24.44
C ASP A 254 -4.96 -17.63 -23.04
N ILE A 255 -4.25 -16.67 -22.42
CA ILE A 255 -3.65 -16.81 -21.09
C ILE A 255 -4.40 -16.05 -19.98
N ARG A 256 -5.31 -15.14 -20.34
CA ARG A 256 -6.13 -14.32 -19.44
C ARG A 256 -7.62 -14.57 -19.77
N PRO A 257 -8.21 -15.70 -19.32
CA PRO A 257 -9.62 -16.00 -19.58
C PRO A 257 -10.56 -15.05 -18.83
N ALA A 258 -11.80 -14.92 -19.33
CA ALA A 258 -12.83 -14.13 -18.65
C ALA A 258 -13.04 -14.61 -17.20
N TYR A 259 -13.17 -13.64 -16.28
CA TYR A 259 -13.31 -13.91 -14.86
C TYR A 259 -14.15 -12.83 -14.19
N THR A 260 -15.07 -13.26 -13.33
CA THR A 260 -15.87 -12.37 -12.47
C THR A 260 -15.52 -12.65 -11.02
N ALA A 261 -15.02 -11.64 -10.32
CA ALA A 261 -14.66 -11.77 -8.91
C ALA A 261 -15.90 -11.70 -8.00
N ASN A 262 -15.79 -12.28 -6.81
CA ASN A 262 -16.76 -12.11 -5.73
C ASN A 262 -16.29 -11.02 -4.76
N GLY A 263 -17.15 -10.60 -3.83
CA GLY A 263 -16.73 -9.82 -2.67
C GLY A 263 -15.68 -10.54 -1.84
N GLY A 264 -14.85 -9.80 -1.11
CA GLY A 264 -13.64 -10.34 -0.51
C GLY A 264 -13.27 -9.70 0.81
N PHE A 265 -12.43 -10.40 1.56
CA PHE A 265 -11.81 -9.91 2.80
C PHE A 265 -10.31 -9.75 2.61
N ARG A 266 -9.74 -8.75 3.28
CA ARG A 266 -8.31 -8.57 3.50
C ARG A 266 -8.05 -8.54 5.00
N GLY A 267 -7.31 -9.51 5.51
CA GLY A 267 -6.71 -9.45 6.84
C GLY A 267 -5.32 -8.84 6.74
N GLN A 268 -4.92 -8.02 7.71
CA GLN A 268 -3.61 -7.41 7.74
C GLN A 268 -3.02 -7.42 9.15
N VAL A 269 -1.70 -7.62 9.24
CA VAL A 269 -0.91 -7.41 10.44
C VAL A 269 0.24 -6.45 10.13
N GLU A 270 0.53 -5.57 11.07
CA GLU A 270 1.49 -4.47 10.90
C GLU A 270 2.44 -4.39 12.09
N LEU A 271 3.71 -4.19 11.78
CA LEU A 271 4.73 -3.72 12.70
C LEU A 271 5.31 -2.43 12.12
N TYR A 272 5.21 -1.34 12.86
CA TYR A 272 5.84 -0.07 12.48
C TYR A 272 6.67 0.44 13.65
N VAL A 273 7.85 0.98 13.37
CA VAL A 273 8.76 1.52 14.38
C VAL A 273 9.26 2.88 13.95
N GLN A 274 9.38 3.78 14.92
CA GLN A 274 9.93 5.11 14.72
C GLN A 274 10.93 5.45 15.83
N HIS A 275 11.99 6.17 15.46
CA HIS A 275 13.04 6.59 16.39
C HIS A 275 13.56 7.98 16.03
N PRO A 276 13.51 8.97 16.94
CA PRO A 276 14.08 10.29 16.68
C PRO A 276 15.61 10.21 16.60
N LEU A 277 16.16 10.65 15.47
CA LEU A 277 17.61 10.74 15.24
C LEU A 277 18.16 12.11 15.66
N SER A 278 17.36 13.16 15.50
CA SER A 278 17.67 14.54 15.90
C SER A 278 16.37 15.32 16.10
N ALA A 279 16.47 16.63 16.37
CA ALA A 279 15.29 17.49 16.52
C ALA A 279 14.38 17.53 15.28
N SER A 280 14.93 17.35 14.07
CA SER A 280 14.18 17.45 12.81
C SER A 280 14.10 16.15 12.01
N TRP A 281 14.82 15.10 12.43
CA TRP A 281 14.89 13.84 11.68
C TRP A 281 14.46 12.67 12.55
N SER A 282 13.57 11.84 12.02
CA SER A 282 13.20 10.55 12.61
C SER A 282 13.50 9.42 11.63
N PHE A 283 14.01 8.32 12.15
CA PHE A 283 14.09 7.04 11.45
C PHE A 283 12.72 6.36 11.48
N GLN A 284 12.35 5.68 10.40
CA GLN A 284 11.16 4.84 10.35
C GLN A 284 11.44 3.50 9.67
N ALA A 285 10.76 2.46 10.14
CA ALA A 285 10.67 1.19 9.44
C ALA A 285 9.28 0.57 9.64
N GLY A 286 8.79 -0.11 8.61
CA GLY A 286 7.46 -0.73 8.62
C GLY A 286 7.47 -2.09 7.94
N MET A 287 6.59 -2.97 8.40
CA MET A 287 6.31 -4.24 7.76
C MET A 287 4.81 -4.50 7.86
N THR A 288 4.17 -4.74 6.72
CA THR A 288 2.74 -5.06 6.64
C THR A 288 2.56 -6.38 5.90
N HIS A 289 1.96 -7.36 6.54
CA HIS A 289 1.59 -8.62 5.91
C HIS A 289 0.08 -8.67 5.70
N SER A 290 -0.34 -8.77 4.44
CA SER A 290 -1.75 -8.79 4.04
C SER A 290 -2.11 -10.14 3.46
N ILE A 291 -3.27 -10.67 3.84
CA ILE A 291 -3.83 -11.93 3.36
C ILE A 291 -5.23 -11.65 2.82
N PHE A 292 -5.47 -12.06 1.58
CA PHE A 292 -6.73 -11.87 0.87
C PHE A 292 -7.52 -13.19 0.81
N SER A 293 -8.84 -13.07 0.71
CA SER A 293 -9.75 -14.20 0.48
C SER A 293 -9.27 -15.10 -0.66
N ASN A 294 -9.44 -16.42 -0.53
CA ASN A 294 -9.04 -17.38 -1.56
C ASN A 294 -9.71 -17.16 -2.93
N ASP A 295 -10.87 -16.49 -2.96
CA ASP A 295 -11.55 -16.11 -4.19
C ASP A 295 -10.75 -15.09 -5.02
N VAL A 296 -9.90 -14.27 -4.37
CA VAL A 296 -9.00 -13.34 -5.07
C VAL A 296 -7.98 -14.11 -5.92
N LYS A 297 -7.45 -15.23 -5.39
CA LYS A 297 -6.46 -16.08 -6.09
C LYS A 297 -7.02 -16.82 -7.31
N LYS A 298 -8.34 -16.89 -7.45
CA LYS A 298 -8.96 -17.56 -8.59
C LYS A 298 -8.94 -16.69 -9.85
N SER A 299 -8.69 -15.38 -9.72
CA SER A 299 -8.50 -14.50 -10.86
C SER A 299 -7.25 -14.90 -11.65
N PRO A 300 -7.31 -14.93 -12.99
CA PRO A 300 -6.13 -15.16 -13.82
C PRO A 300 -5.10 -14.02 -13.73
N LEU A 301 -5.49 -12.86 -13.19
CA LEU A 301 -4.60 -11.73 -12.95
C LEU A 301 -3.80 -11.86 -11.65
N VAL A 302 -4.09 -12.84 -10.79
CA VAL A 302 -3.53 -12.91 -9.43
C VAL A 302 -2.63 -14.13 -9.25
N ASP A 303 -1.39 -13.93 -8.81
CA ASP A 303 -0.43 -15.02 -8.53
C ASP A 303 -0.47 -15.48 -7.06
N THR A 304 -0.66 -14.53 -6.14
CA THR A 304 -0.65 -14.73 -4.70
C THR A 304 -1.82 -14.02 -4.04
N ASN A 305 -2.36 -14.63 -2.99
CA ASN A 305 -3.34 -13.99 -2.12
C ASN A 305 -2.71 -13.48 -0.81
N GLN A 306 -1.38 -13.36 -0.77
CA GLN A 306 -0.68 -12.82 0.38
C GLN A 306 0.53 -12.00 -0.09
N VAL A 307 0.73 -10.86 0.54
CA VAL A 307 1.82 -9.93 0.22
C VAL A 307 2.44 -9.41 1.50
N THR A 308 3.74 -9.14 1.46
CA THR A 308 4.48 -8.57 2.59
C THR A 308 5.19 -7.32 2.10
N GLN A 309 4.66 -6.17 2.50
CA GLN A 309 5.27 -4.88 2.25
C GLN A 309 6.31 -4.59 3.34
N VAL A 310 7.45 -4.03 2.95
CA VAL A 310 8.50 -3.58 3.88
C VAL A 310 8.93 -2.17 3.51
N MET A 311 9.06 -1.31 4.51
CA MET A 311 9.45 0.09 4.37
C MET A 311 10.62 0.39 5.29
N LEU A 312 11.57 1.18 4.80
CA LEU A 312 12.70 1.70 5.57
C LEU A 312 13.03 3.10 5.09
N GLY A 313 13.09 4.07 6.01
CA GLY A 313 13.34 5.45 5.60
C GLY A 313 13.56 6.42 6.75
N VAL A 314 13.49 7.69 6.39
CA VAL A 314 13.58 8.81 7.34
C VAL A 314 12.47 9.81 7.06
N LEU A 315 11.95 10.39 8.14
CA LEU A 315 11.03 11.51 8.13
C LEU A 315 11.80 12.78 8.51
N TYR A 316 11.59 13.85 7.76
CA TYR A 316 12.04 15.19 8.11
C TYR A 316 10.83 16.05 8.48
N VAL A 317 10.84 16.61 9.69
CA VAL A 317 9.86 17.59 10.15
C VAL A 317 10.47 18.99 10.05
N PHE A 318 9.67 19.93 9.52
CA PHE A 318 10.08 21.33 9.31
C PHE A 318 10.04 22.17 10.58
#